data_AF-A0A4Q4D2N8-F1
#
_entry.id   AF-A0A4Q4D2N8-F1
#
_cell.length_a   1.000
_cell.length_b   1.000
_cell.length_c   1.000
_cell.angle_alpha   90.00
_cell.angle_beta   90.00
_cell.angle_gamma   90.00
#
_symmetry.space_group_name_H-M   'P 1'
#
loop_
_entity.id
_entity.type
_entity.pdbx_description
1 polymer ?
#
loop_
_entity_poly.entity_id
_entity_poly.type
_entity_poly.pdbx_seq_one_letter_code
_entity_poly.pdbx_strand_id
1 'polypeptide(L)'
;AEYSGLIAGLELVRDHVPDAVVEVRMDSKLVIEQMAGRWKIKHASMKPLAEQARELAPADVTWTWVPREQNGAADALANEAMDEEARTGRPAVVGTIAPAEPDPSPPADDLTAAAPAQSEKGSNPLLGWRGSVHGEPTTLVLLRHGVTDSTVRKLFCGSGGTDPGLNADGEAQAVRAAAWIARKHQVDAIVASPLRRTQETAGFVSRELGLDVALEPGMAEAAFGDWDGHSFAEIMEGWPDELSAWLGSTAVAPPGGETFDAVYERVQAARDRILERYAGQTVVVTSHVTPIKMMVRLALDAPMSVIHAMELAPASITTIAWWPDGTPSLRNFSVVPD
;
A
#
# COMPACT_ATOMS: atom_id res chain seq x y z
N ALA A 1 -7.23 9.23 -6.89
CA ALA A 1 -8.44 9.51 -6.10
C ALA A 1 -8.74 11.01 -6.14
N GLU A 2 -7.89 11.87 -5.56
CA GLU A 2 -8.11 13.32 -5.47
C GLU A 2 -8.47 14.01 -6.80
N TYR A 3 -7.64 13.87 -7.84
CA TYR A 3 -7.94 14.44 -9.16
C TYR A 3 -9.21 13.86 -9.79
N SER A 4 -9.49 12.57 -9.57
CA SER A 4 -10.70 11.92 -10.09
C SER A 4 -11.95 12.45 -9.40
N GLY A 5 -11.91 12.67 -8.08
CA GLY A 5 -13.00 13.29 -7.34
C GLY A 5 -13.24 14.74 -7.75
N LEU A 6 -12.14 15.49 -8.00
CA LEU A 6 -12.23 16.84 -8.56
C LEU A 6 -12.90 16.84 -9.94
N ILE A 7 -12.44 15.97 -10.86
CA ILE A 7 -12.98 15.84 -12.21
C ILE A 7 -14.48 15.52 -12.15
N ALA A 8 -14.87 14.53 -11.35
CA ALA A 8 -16.28 14.15 -11.20
C ALA A 8 -17.14 15.31 -10.66
N GLY A 9 -16.62 16.08 -9.69
CA GLY A 9 -17.30 17.26 -9.18
C GLY A 9 -17.47 18.35 -10.24
N LEU A 10 -16.45 18.60 -11.06
CA LEU A 10 -16.50 19.58 -12.14
C LEU A 10 -17.40 19.13 -13.30
N GLU A 11 -17.45 17.84 -13.61
CA GLU A 11 -18.40 17.27 -14.58
C GLU A 11 -19.85 17.49 -14.11
N LEU A 12 -20.14 17.24 -12.83
CA LEU A 12 -21.48 17.51 -12.26
C LEU A 12 -21.85 18.99 -12.34
N VAL A 13 -20.90 19.90 -12.08
CA VAL A 13 -21.13 21.34 -12.22
C VAL A 13 -21.44 21.68 -13.68
N ARG A 14 -20.64 21.19 -14.64
CA ARG A 14 -20.85 21.44 -16.07
C ARG A 14 -22.22 20.91 -16.53
N ASP A 15 -22.61 19.73 -16.07
CA ASP A 15 -23.78 19.03 -16.57
C ASP A 15 -25.09 19.53 -15.93
N HIS A 16 -25.02 20.09 -14.71
CA HIS A 16 -26.22 20.52 -13.97
C HIS A 16 -26.33 22.02 -13.73
N VAL A 17 -25.21 22.74 -13.64
CA VAL A 17 -25.16 24.18 -13.31
C VAL A 17 -24.00 24.90 -14.03
N PRO A 18 -23.93 24.88 -15.38
CA PRO A 18 -22.77 25.35 -16.15
C PRO A 18 -22.42 26.84 -15.95
N ASP A 19 -23.40 27.67 -15.55
CA ASP A 19 -23.23 29.11 -15.34
C ASP A 19 -22.95 29.49 -13.87
N ALA A 20 -22.71 28.51 -12.98
CA ALA A 20 -22.44 28.77 -11.57
C ALA A 20 -21.04 29.32 -11.33
N VAL A 21 -20.90 30.22 -10.36
CA VAL A 21 -19.60 30.58 -9.80
C VAL A 21 -19.12 29.42 -8.92
N VAL A 22 -17.93 28.88 -9.22
CA VAL A 22 -17.43 27.66 -8.59
C VAL A 22 -16.32 27.97 -7.58
N GLU A 23 -16.48 27.49 -6.35
CA GLU A 23 -15.38 27.32 -5.38
C GLU A 23 -15.13 25.83 -5.17
N VAL A 24 -13.92 25.37 -5.47
CA VAL A 24 -13.46 24.02 -5.15
C VAL A 24 -12.78 24.02 -3.79
N ARG A 25 -13.30 23.20 -2.87
CA ARG A 25 -12.77 23.02 -1.52
C ARG A 25 -12.34 21.56 -1.35
N MET A 26 -11.05 21.32 -1.09
CA MET A 26 -10.49 19.97 -0.91
C MET A 26 -9.43 19.95 0.19
N ASP A 27 -9.23 18.81 0.82
CA ASP A 27 -8.19 18.60 1.83
C ASP A 27 -6.83 18.17 1.27
N SER A 28 -6.81 17.76 0.00
CA SER A 28 -5.58 17.61 -0.76
C SER A 28 -4.96 18.95 -1.14
N LYS A 29 -4.10 19.47 -0.25
CA LYS A 29 -3.32 20.70 -0.50
C LYS A 29 -2.53 20.63 -1.81
N LEU A 30 -2.00 19.45 -2.14
CA LEU A 30 -1.26 19.22 -3.37
C LEU A 30 -2.09 19.54 -4.62
N VAL A 31 -3.32 19.00 -4.70
CA VAL A 31 -4.20 19.20 -5.86
C VAL A 31 -4.66 20.65 -5.94
N ILE A 32 -5.08 21.25 -4.82
CA ILE A 32 -5.47 22.67 -4.77
C ILE A 32 -4.35 23.59 -5.27
N GLU A 33 -3.12 23.38 -4.80
CA GLU A 33 -1.98 24.22 -5.19
C GLU A 33 -1.53 23.99 -6.64
N GLN A 34 -1.67 22.76 -7.17
CA GLN A 34 -1.38 22.44 -8.57
C GLN A 34 -2.44 23.00 -9.54
N MET A 35 -3.70 22.98 -9.15
CA MET A 35 -4.81 23.50 -9.95
C MET A 35 -4.87 25.03 -9.94
N ALA A 36 -4.51 25.63 -8.81
CA ALA A 36 -4.31 27.08 -8.73
C ALA A 36 -3.04 27.57 -9.45
N GLY A 37 -2.26 26.68 -10.07
CA GLY A 37 -1.04 27.02 -10.83
C GLY A 37 0.15 27.44 -9.96
N ARG A 38 0.04 27.35 -8.63
CA ARG A 38 1.10 27.73 -7.69
C ARG A 38 2.20 26.67 -7.62
N TRP A 39 1.84 25.39 -7.79
CA TRP A 39 2.78 24.27 -7.72
C TRP A 39 2.91 23.54 -9.06
N LYS A 40 4.12 23.05 -9.38
CA LYS A 40 4.39 22.29 -10.61
C LYS A 40 3.93 20.84 -10.48
N ILE A 41 3.36 20.30 -11.56
CA ILE A 41 3.01 18.89 -11.67
C ILE A 41 4.22 18.15 -12.27
N LYS A 42 4.93 17.40 -11.43
CA LYS A 42 6.14 16.66 -11.82
C LYS A 42 5.85 15.25 -12.31
N HIS A 43 4.86 14.57 -11.72
CA HIS A 43 4.50 13.20 -12.09
C HIS A 43 3.77 13.16 -13.43
N ALA A 44 4.25 12.33 -14.36
CA ALA A 44 3.71 12.21 -15.70
C ALA A 44 2.25 11.73 -15.73
N SER A 45 1.85 10.86 -14.80
CA SER A 45 0.49 10.33 -14.68
C SER A 45 -0.53 11.36 -14.18
N MET A 46 -0.09 12.39 -13.47
CA MET A 46 -0.97 13.45 -12.97
C MET A 46 -1.19 14.56 -14.01
N LYS A 47 -0.33 14.66 -15.03
CA LYS A 47 -0.45 15.71 -16.06
C LYS A 47 -1.75 15.58 -16.87
N PRO A 48 -2.14 14.40 -17.39
CA PRO A 48 -3.39 14.25 -18.11
C PRO A 48 -4.62 14.55 -17.24
N LEU A 49 -4.62 14.11 -15.98
CA LEU A 49 -5.73 14.35 -15.06
C LEU A 49 -5.86 15.83 -14.69
N ALA A 50 -4.74 16.53 -14.51
CA ALA A 50 -4.76 17.95 -14.26
C ALA A 50 -5.15 18.76 -15.50
N GLU A 51 -4.78 18.30 -16.70
CA GLU A 51 -5.25 18.89 -17.96
C GLU A 51 -6.77 18.73 -18.09
N GLN A 52 -7.30 17.53 -17.89
CA GLN A 52 -8.75 17.29 -17.89
C GLN A 52 -9.49 18.13 -16.84
N ALA A 53 -8.97 18.21 -15.61
CA ALA A 53 -9.57 19.04 -14.57
C ALA A 53 -9.53 20.54 -14.94
N ARG A 54 -8.50 21.01 -15.66
CA ARG A 54 -8.42 22.40 -16.14
C ARG A 54 -9.37 22.68 -17.28
N GLU A 55 -9.60 21.70 -18.16
CA GLU A 55 -10.57 21.83 -19.25
C GLU A 55 -12.01 21.90 -18.73
N LEU A 56 -12.30 21.20 -17.63
CA LEU A 56 -13.61 21.19 -17.00
C LEU A 56 -13.87 22.39 -16.08
N ALA A 57 -12.82 22.98 -15.50
CA ALA A 57 -12.97 24.08 -14.56
C ALA A 57 -13.32 25.40 -15.26
N PRO A 58 -14.34 26.16 -14.78
CA PRO A 58 -14.60 27.50 -15.26
C PRO A 58 -13.40 28.44 -15.05
N ALA A 59 -13.29 29.47 -15.88
CA ALA A 59 -12.15 30.39 -15.84
C ALA A 59 -12.02 31.17 -14.50
N ASP A 60 -13.13 31.35 -13.78
CA ASP A 60 -13.24 32.10 -12.53
C ASP A 60 -13.33 31.20 -11.27
N VAL A 61 -12.97 29.91 -11.41
CA VAL A 61 -12.95 28.97 -10.29
C VAL A 61 -12.02 29.44 -9.16
N THR A 62 -12.50 29.34 -7.91
CA THR A 62 -11.69 29.58 -6.71
C THR A 62 -11.20 28.25 -6.13
N TRP A 63 -9.93 28.17 -5.75
CA TRP A 63 -9.31 26.96 -5.19
C TRP A 63 -8.96 27.16 -3.71
N THR A 64 -9.66 26.45 -2.83
CA THR A 64 -9.52 26.57 -1.39
C THR A 64 -9.07 25.25 -0.76
N TRP A 65 -7.94 25.29 -0.07
CA TRP A 65 -7.49 24.15 0.71
C TRP A 65 -8.17 24.15 2.08
N VAL A 66 -8.74 23.01 2.46
CA VAL A 66 -9.38 22.78 3.76
C VAL A 66 -8.50 21.81 4.56
N PRO A 67 -7.96 22.19 5.72
CA PRO A 67 -7.22 21.25 6.56
C PRO A 67 -8.05 20.00 6.89
N ARG A 68 -7.42 18.81 6.95
CA ARG A 68 -8.11 17.53 7.11
C ARG A 68 -9.00 17.49 8.36
N GLU A 69 -8.56 18.13 9.44
CA GLU A 69 -9.31 18.26 10.68
C GLU A 69 -10.62 19.07 10.56
N GLN A 70 -10.79 19.82 9.45
CA GLN A 70 -11.98 20.61 9.14
C GLN A 70 -12.84 19.96 8.03
N ASN A 71 -12.44 18.80 7.48
CA ASN A 71 -13.10 18.17 6.34
C ASN A 71 -14.19 17.14 6.72
N GLY A 72 -14.54 17.04 8.01
CA GLY A 72 -15.42 15.98 8.51
C GLY A 72 -16.82 15.94 7.89
N ALA A 73 -17.35 17.08 7.43
CA ALA A 73 -18.65 17.12 6.77
C ALA A 73 -18.62 16.49 5.35
N ALA A 74 -17.55 16.71 4.59
CA ALA A 74 -17.40 16.10 3.27
C ALA A 74 -17.15 14.59 3.37
N ASP A 75 -16.37 14.18 4.37
CA ASP A 75 -16.14 12.76 4.67
C ASP A 75 -17.44 12.03 5.03
N ALA A 76 -18.29 12.67 5.84
CA ALA A 76 -19.58 12.10 6.21
C ALA A 76 -20.48 11.87 4.98
N LEU A 77 -20.56 12.85 4.06
CA LEU A 77 -21.34 12.74 2.83
C LEU A 77 -20.79 11.66 1.88
N ALA A 78 -19.46 11.57 1.75
CA ALA A 78 -18.83 10.53 0.93
C ALA A 78 -19.09 9.13 1.49
N ASN A 79 -18.99 8.96 2.82
CA ASN A 79 -19.29 7.70 3.49
C ASN A 79 -20.75 7.30 3.33
N GLU A 80 -21.68 8.24 3.52
CA GLU A 80 -23.11 7.99 3.33
C GLU A 80 -23.42 7.55 1.89
N ALA A 81 -22.76 8.15 0.90
CA ALA A 81 -22.96 7.79 -0.51
C ALA A 81 -22.47 6.38 -0.81
N MET A 82 -21.29 6.01 -0.28
CA MET A 82 -20.74 4.66 -0.41
C MET A 82 -21.60 3.63 0.32
N ASP A 83 -22.11 3.96 1.51
CA ASP A 83 -22.96 3.07 2.31
C ASP A 83 -24.32 2.82 1.65
N GLU A 84 -24.90 3.84 1.00
CA GLU A 84 -26.17 3.71 0.28
C GLU A 84 -26.00 3.00 -1.07
N GLU A 85 -24.89 3.23 -1.79
CA GLU A 85 -24.55 2.45 -2.97
C GLU A 85 -24.34 0.97 -2.63
N ALA A 86 -23.63 0.68 -1.52
CA ALA A 86 -23.45 -0.69 -1.03
C ALA A 86 -24.77 -1.38 -0.69
N ARG A 87 -25.79 -0.61 -0.25
CA ARG A 87 -27.10 -1.12 0.14
C ARG A 87 -28.05 -1.32 -1.04
N THR A 88 -27.98 -0.45 -2.05
CA THR A 88 -28.96 -0.39 -3.14
C THR A 88 -28.40 -0.87 -4.49
N GLY A 89 -27.08 -1.01 -4.61
CA GLY A 89 -26.39 -1.33 -5.85
C GLY A 89 -26.48 -0.22 -6.90
N ARG A 90 -26.87 1.00 -6.50
CA ARG A 90 -27.02 2.16 -7.38
C ARG A 90 -26.28 3.36 -6.78
N PRO A 91 -25.70 4.25 -7.60
CA PRO A 91 -25.06 5.47 -7.09
C PRO A 91 -26.03 6.28 -6.23
N ALA A 92 -25.62 6.57 -5.00
CA ALA A 92 -26.42 7.31 -4.03
C ALA A 92 -26.27 8.81 -4.19
N VAL A 93 -27.38 9.55 -4.08
CA VAL A 93 -27.37 11.03 -4.05
C VAL A 93 -27.58 11.44 -2.60
N VAL A 94 -26.50 11.88 -1.95
CA VAL A 94 -26.55 12.30 -0.56
C VAL A 94 -26.65 13.82 -0.46
N GLY A 95 -27.72 14.29 0.17
CA GLY A 95 -28.03 15.70 0.34
C GLY A 95 -28.95 16.23 -0.77
N THR A 96 -30.14 16.69 -0.38
CA THR A 96 -31.01 17.45 -1.27
C THR A 96 -30.95 18.93 -0.88
N ILE A 97 -30.53 19.78 -1.81
CA ILE A 97 -31.24 21.06 -2.01
C ILE A 97 -32.17 20.75 -3.18
N ALA A 98 -33.46 20.58 -2.87
CA ALA A 98 -34.43 20.02 -3.81
C ALA A 98 -34.42 20.72 -5.19
N PRO A 99 -34.17 19.99 -6.30
CA PRO A 99 -34.55 20.40 -7.63
C PRO A 99 -35.90 19.79 -8.01
N ALA A 100 -36.64 20.49 -8.87
CA ALA A 100 -37.98 20.16 -9.34
C ALA A 100 -38.07 18.80 -10.07
N GLU A 101 -39.26 18.20 -10.02
CA GLU A 101 -39.59 16.86 -10.54
C GLU A 101 -39.23 16.65 -12.02
N PRO A 102 -38.73 15.45 -12.41
CA PRO A 102 -38.56 15.07 -13.80
C PRO A 102 -39.77 14.29 -14.36
N ASP A 103 -40.08 14.56 -15.65
CA ASP A 103 -41.07 13.87 -16.49
C ASP A 103 -40.61 12.42 -16.84
N PRO A 104 -41.51 11.47 -17.15
CA PRO A 104 -41.18 10.05 -17.17
C PRO A 104 -40.52 9.58 -18.47
N SER A 105 -39.49 8.73 -18.32
CA SER A 105 -38.82 8.01 -19.41
C SER A 105 -39.55 6.70 -19.80
N PRO A 106 -39.39 6.22 -21.05
CA PRO A 106 -40.13 5.08 -21.63
C PRO A 106 -39.54 3.71 -21.21
N PRO A 107 -40.21 2.58 -21.52
CA PRO A 107 -39.93 1.30 -20.89
C PRO A 107 -38.65 0.62 -21.41
N ALA A 108 -38.06 -0.18 -20.52
CA ALA A 108 -36.85 -0.97 -20.72
C ALA A 108 -37.08 -2.13 -21.69
N ASP A 109 -36.19 -2.28 -22.67
CA ASP A 109 -36.04 -3.51 -23.43
C ASP A 109 -35.06 -4.46 -22.73
N ASP A 110 -35.48 -5.73 -22.70
CA ASP A 110 -34.75 -6.91 -22.23
C ASP A 110 -33.33 -7.02 -22.80
N LEU A 111 -32.35 -7.19 -21.92
CA LEU A 111 -31.05 -7.76 -22.29
C LEU A 111 -30.83 -9.05 -21.50
N THR A 112 -31.37 -10.14 -22.04
CA THR A 112 -30.79 -11.47 -21.84
C THR A 112 -29.54 -11.58 -22.71
N ALA A 113 -28.35 -11.55 -22.12
CA ALA A 113 -27.11 -11.91 -22.80
C ALA A 113 -26.44 -13.09 -22.10
N ALA A 114 -26.15 -14.12 -22.89
CA ALA A 114 -25.59 -15.40 -22.48
C ALA A 114 -24.18 -15.28 -21.88
N ALA A 115 -23.86 -16.21 -20.98
CA ALA A 115 -22.54 -16.34 -20.35
C ALA A 115 -21.42 -16.58 -21.39
N PRO A 116 -20.24 -15.94 -21.28
CA PRO A 116 -19.13 -16.24 -22.16
C PRO A 116 -18.42 -17.54 -21.76
N ALA A 117 -17.92 -18.22 -22.79
CA ALA A 117 -17.17 -19.46 -22.72
C ALA A 117 -15.79 -19.31 -22.05
N GLN A 118 -15.29 -20.44 -21.53
CA GLN A 118 -14.01 -20.60 -20.85
C GLN A 118 -12.82 -20.11 -21.70
N SER A 119 -12.01 -19.19 -21.15
CA SER A 119 -10.72 -18.81 -21.70
C SER A 119 -9.58 -19.53 -20.97
N GLU A 120 -8.70 -20.19 -21.74
CA GLU A 120 -7.46 -20.76 -21.25
C GLU A 120 -6.44 -19.68 -20.83
N LYS A 121 -5.61 -20.06 -19.85
CA LYS A 121 -4.56 -19.29 -19.13
C LYS A 121 -5.02 -18.11 -18.27
N GLY A 122 -5.34 -18.43 -17.01
CA GLY A 122 -4.75 -17.76 -15.86
C GLY A 122 -5.34 -16.44 -15.38
N SER A 123 -6.30 -15.82 -16.06
CA SER A 123 -6.97 -14.63 -15.53
C SER A 123 -7.98 -15.05 -14.44
N ASN A 124 -7.66 -14.80 -13.17
CA ASN A 124 -8.61 -15.00 -12.08
C ASN A 124 -9.80 -14.02 -12.26
N PRO A 125 -11.01 -14.50 -12.54
CA PRO A 125 -12.17 -13.65 -12.85
C PRO A 125 -12.61 -12.75 -11.67
N LEU A 126 -12.07 -12.98 -10.47
CA LEU A 126 -12.36 -12.19 -9.26
C LEU A 126 -11.42 -10.99 -9.08
N LEU A 127 -10.42 -10.77 -9.95
CA LEU A 127 -9.49 -9.62 -9.86
C LEU A 127 -10.09 -8.30 -10.42
N GLY A 128 -11.39 -8.28 -10.72
CA GLY A 128 -12.13 -7.12 -11.23
C GLY A 128 -11.80 -6.76 -12.67
N TRP A 129 -12.36 -5.65 -13.16
CA TRP A 129 -12.17 -5.12 -14.52
C TRP A 129 -10.72 -4.71 -14.85
N ARG A 130 -9.81 -4.72 -13.87
CA ARG A 130 -8.46 -4.15 -14.00
C ARG A 130 -7.48 -4.99 -14.81
N GLY A 131 -7.60 -6.33 -14.75
CA GLY A 131 -6.73 -7.24 -15.51
C GLY A 131 -6.79 -7.02 -17.02
N SER A 132 -7.94 -6.58 -17.52
CA SER A 132 -8.18 -6.34 -18.95
C SER A 132 -7.76 -4.95 -19.43
N VAL A 133 -7.56 -3.98 -18.51
CA VAL A 133 -7.37 -2.56 -18.85
C VAL A 133 -5.95 -2.07 -18.55
N HIS A 134 -5.28 -2.63 -17.53
CA HIS A 134 -4.04 -2.08 -16.99
C HIS A 134 -2.81 -2.98 -17.16
N GLY A 135 -2.95 -4.17 -17.75
CA GLY A 135 -1.86 -5.16 -17.89
C GLY A 135 -1.68 -6.02 -16.64
N GLU A 136 -0.74 -6.97 -16.68
CA GLU A 136 -0.49 -7.89 -15.57
C GLU A 136 0.24 -7.21 -14.40
N PRO A 137 -0.20 -7.41 -13.14
CA PRO A 137 0.44 -6.79 -11.99
C PRO A 137 1.70 -7.55 -11.56
N THR A 138 2.71 -6.85 -11.05
CA THR A 138 3.78 -7.48 -10.28
C THR A 138 3.26 -7.80 -8.88
N THR A 139 3.32 -9.06 -8.47
CA THR A 139 2.87 -9.50 -7.14
C THR A 139 4.06 -9.74 -6.23
N LEU A 140 4.19 -9.00 -5.13
CA LEU A 140 5.20 -9.30 -4.11
C LEU A 140 4.57 -10.11 -2.98
N VAL A 141 5.10 -11.30 -2.79
CA VAL A 141 4.79 -12.21 -1.66
C VAL A 141 5.85 -11.96 -0.59
N LEU A 142 5.55 -11.06 0.34
CA LEU A 142 6.46 -10.65 1.40
C LEU A 142 6.47 -11.71 2.50
N LEU A 143 7.64 -12.31 2.74
CA LEU A 143 7.85 -13.33 3.76
C LEU A 143 8.71 -12.74 4.89
N ARG A 144 8.17 -12.67 6.11
CA ARG A 144 9.02 -12.37 7.27
C ARG A 144 9.93 -13.58 7.55
N HIS A 145 11.18 -13.37 7.91
CA HIS A 145 12.06 -14.47 8.35
C HIS A 145 11.46 -15.29 9.51
N GLY A 146 11.85 -16.57 9.61
CA GLY A 146 11.52 -17.44 10.74
C GLY A 146 12.15 -16.97 12.05
N VAL A 147 11.74 -17.54 13.18
CA VAL A 147 12.30 -17.15 14.49
C VAL A 147 13.80 -17.42 14.61
N THR A 148 14.46 -16.54 15.36
CA THR A 148 15.82 -16.68 15.88
C THR A 148 15.72 -16.67 17.42
N ASP A 149 16.81 -16.98 18.13
CA ASP A 149 16.82 -16.88 19.59
C ASP A 149 16.55 -15.44 20.08
N SER A 150 17.02 -14.44 19.34
CA SER A 150 16.71 -13.02 19.60
C SER A 150 15.23 -12.72 19.42
N THR A 151 14.58 -13.33 18.42
CA THR A 151 13.12 -13.17 18.19
C THR A 151 12.32 -13.74 19.36
N VAL A 152 12.68 -14.93 19.85
CA VAL A 152 12.02 -15.59 20.99
C VAL A 152 12.14 -14.74 22.25
N ARG A 153 13.31 -14.15 22.47
CA ARG A 153 13.60 -13.25 23.59
C ARG A 153 13.07 -11.81 23.40
N LYS A 154 12.44 -11.51 22.26
CA LYS A 154 11.92 -10.17 21.90
C LYS A 154 12.98 -9.07 21.99
N LEU A 155 14.20 -9.39 21.57
CA LEU A 155 15.29 -8.42 21.51
C LEU A 155 15.20 -7.63 20.20
N PHE A 156 15.59 -6.36 20.26
CA PHE A 156 15.86 -5.58 19.07
C PHE A 156 17.04 -6.20 18.31
N CYS A 157 16.88 -6.41 17.00
CA CYS A 157 17.86 -7.08 16.15
C CYS A 157 17.78 -6.51 14.74
N GLY A 158 18.46 -5.40 14.56
CA GLY A 158 18.47 -4.57 13.38
C GLY A 158 19.56 -4.93 12.39
N SER A 159 19.77 -4.05 11.42
CA SER A 159 20.99 -4.04 10.62
C SER A 159 22.13 -3.36 11.38
N GLY A 160 23.36 -3.83 11.21
CA GLY A 160 24.54 -3.30 11.90
C GLY A 160 24.83 -3.91 13.29
N GLY A 161 23.84 -4.56 13.91
CA GLY A 161 23.99 -5.35 15.13
C GLY A 161 24.46 -6.79 14.87
N THR A 162 24.07 -7.70 15.77
CA THR A 162 24.29 -9.13 15.55
C THR A 162 23.44 -9.65 14.39
N ASP A 163 23.97 -10.61 13.62
CA ASP A 163 23.25 -11.24 12.50
C ASP A 163 23.00 -12.74 12.77
N PRO A 164 22.09 -13.06 13.72
CA PRO A 164 21.79 -14.45 14.07
C PRO A 164 21.12 -15.18 12.91
N GLY A 165 21.40 -16.48 12.82
CA GLY A 165 20.63 -17.39 11.97
C GLY A 165 19.31 -17.82 12.62
N LEU A 166 18.53 -18.58 11.87
CA LEU A 166 17.34 -19.26 12.35
C LEU A 166 17.71 -20.27 13.44
N ASN A 167 16.78 -20.51 14.36
CA ASN A 167 16.83 -21.69 15.23
C ASN A 167 15.96 -22.82 14.64
N ALA A 168 15.89 -23.97 15.32
CA ALA A 168 15.15 -25.14 14.83
C ALA A 168 13.65 -24.84 14.55
N ASP A 169 13.00 -24.04 15.39
CA ASP A 169 11.62 -23.62 15.16
C ASP A 169 11.50 -22.70 13.95
N GLY A 170 12.48 -21.80 13.76
CA GLY A 170 12.57 -20.90 12.60
C GLY A 170 12.78 -21.65 11.29
N GLU A 171 13.60 -22.71 11.28
CA GLU A 171 13.78 -23.60 10.14
C GLU A 171 12.47 -24.34 9.83
N ALA A 172 11.81 -24.92 10.82
CA ALA A 172 10.52 -25.60 10.64
C ALA A 172 9.44 -24.64 10.11
N GLN A 173 9.42 -23.39 10.59
CA GLN A 173 8.56 -22.34 10.07
C GLN A 173 8.86 -22.01 8.61
N ALA A 174 10.14 -21.87 8.24
CA ALA A 174 10.55 -21.57 6.87
C ALA A 174 10.16 -22.69 5.88
N VAL A 175 10.23 -23.96 6.30
CA VAL A 175 9.74 -25.11 5.52
C VAL A 175 8.23 -24.97 5.24
N ARG A 176 7.42 -24.70 6.26
CA ARG A 176 5.96 -24.56 6.10
C ARG A 176 5.61 -23.36 5.21
N ALA A 177 6.32 -22.24 5.38
CA ALA A 177 6.16 -21.08 4.52
C ALA A 177 6.52 -21.36 3.06
N ALA A 178 7.63 -22.03 2.79
CA ALA A 178 8.03 -22.42 1.44
C ALA A 178 6.95 -23.30 0.77
N ALA A 179 6.49 -24.34 1.45
CA ALA A 179 5.44 -25.23 0.94
C ALA A 179 4.10 -24.50 0.74
N TRP A 180 3.75 -23.53 1.60
CA TRP A 180 2.55 -22.73 1.42
C TRP A 180 2.66 -21.83 0.19
N ILE A 181 3.79 -21.15 0.01
CA ILE A 181 4.05 -20.27 -1.14
C ILE A 181 3.96 -21.06 -2.44
N ALA A 182 4.65 -22.21 -2.52
CA ALA A 182 4.64 -23.08 -3.70
C ALA A 182 3.23 -23.56 -4.09
N ARG A 183 2.36 -23.78 -3.11
CA ARG A 183 0.97 -24.19 -3.36
C ARG A 183 0.05 -23.03 -3.78
N LYS A 184 0.31 -21.81 -3.32
CA LYS A 184 -0.60 -20.66 -3.49
C LYS A 184 -0.21 -19.73 -4.62
N HIS A 185 1.05 -19.76 -5.04
CA HIS A 185 1.60 -18.83 -6.00
C HIS A 185 2.43 -19.57 -7.05
N GLN A 186 2.29 -19.14 -8.31
CA GLN A 186 3.29 -19.42 -9.32
C GLN A 186 4.36 -18.34 -9.20
N VAL A 187 5.49 -18.67 -8.58
CA VAL A 187 6.57 -17.72 -8.28
C VAL A 187 7.60 -17.74 -9.42
N ASP A 188 8.01 -16.57 -9.86
CA ASP A 188 8.99 -16.38 -10.94
C ASP A 188 10.38 -16.02 -10.40
N ALA A 189 10.45 -15.36 -9.24
CA ALA A 189 11.71 -14.90 -8.66
C ALA A 189 11.69 -14.85 -7.11
N ILE A 190 12.89 -14.92 -6.52
CA ILE A 190 13.09 -14.77 -5.08
C ILE A 190 14.10 -13.63 -4.83
N VAL A 191 13.71 -12.72 -3.95
CA VAL A 191 14.54 -11.63 -3.43
C VAL A 191 14.63 -11.77 -1.92
N ALA A 192 15.79 -11.49 -1.32
CA ALA A 192 15.96 -11.50 0.12
C ALA A 192 16.75 -10.29 0.61
N SER A 193 16.50 -9.87 1.85
CA SER A 193 17.43 -8.99 2.55
C SER A 193 18.81 -9.66 2.72
N PRO A 194 19.90 -8.87 2.84
CA PRO A 194 21.24 -9.40 3.02
C PRO A 194 21.49 -10.00 4.42
N LEU A 195 20.56 -9.88 5.38
CA LEU A 195 20.76 -10.45 6.72
C LEU A 195 20.61 -11.98 6.72
N ARG A 196 21.41 -12.66 7.52
CA ARG A 196 21.54 -14.12 7.54
C ARG A 196 20.21 -14.83 7.72
N ARG A 197 19.41 -14.45 8.72
CA ARG A 197 18.08 -15.04 8.98
C ARG A 197 17.12 -14.97 7.78
N THR A 198 17.19 -13.90 6.98
CA THR A 198 16.39 -13.77 5.75
C THR A 198 16.96 -14.62 4.62
N GLN A 199 18.28 -14.71 4.49
CA GLN A 199 18.93 -15.58 3.51
C GLN A 199 18.63 -17.05 3.78
N GLU A 200 18.74 -17.50 5.04
CA GLU A 200 18.42 -18.86 5.45
C GLU A 200 16.94 -19.17 5.18
N THR A 201 16.02 -18.28 5.57
CA THR A 201 14.58 -18.44 5.26
C THR A 201 14.32 -18.53 3.76
N ALA A 202 14.91 -17.63 2.96
CA ALA A 202 14.79 -17.65 1.50
C ALA A 202 15.41 -18.91 0.89
N GLY A 203 16.43 -19.48 1.51
CA GLY A 203 17.06 -20.74 1.10
C GLY A 203 16.12 -21.96 1.20
N PHE A 204 15.13 -21.94 2.10
CA PHE A 204 14.07 -22.96 2.10
C PHE A 204 13.12 -22.77 0.91
N VAL A 205 12.71 -21.54 0.63
CA VAL A 205 11.86 -21.20 -0.53
C VAL A 205 12.55 -21.52 -1.85
N SER A 206 13.83 -21.19 -1.97
CA SER A 206 14.68 -21.47 -3.12
C SER A 206 14.75 -22.96 -3.44
N ARG A 207 14.97 -23.81 -2.43
CA ARG A 207 15.01 -25.27 -2.60
C ARG A 207 13.67 -25.86 -3.01
N GLU A 208 12.58 -25.35 -2.45
CA GLU A 208 11.22 -25.81 -2.79
C GLU A 208 10.83 -25.45 -4.23
N LEU A 209 11.24 -24.27 -4.70
CA LEU A 209 10.85 -23.74 -6.01
C LEU A 209 11.88 -23.98 -7.12
N GLY A 210 13.12 -24.33 -6.77
CA GLY A 210 14.24 -24.45 -7.72
C GLY A 210 14.69 -23.11 -8.32
N LEU A 211 14.57 -22.01 -7.56
CA LEU A 211 14.90 -20.65 -8.02
C LEU A 211 16.08 -20.06 -7.24
N ASP A 212 16.91 -19.27 -7.90
CA ASP A 212 18.00 -18.53 -7.25
C ASP A 212 17.48 -17.35 -6.42
N VAL A 213 18.25 -16.98 -5.38
CA VAL A 213 17.93 -15.85 -4.50
C VAL A 213 18.78 -14.64 -4.88
N ALA A 214 18.14 -13.54 -5.26
CA ALA A 214 18.78 -12.24 -5.41
C ALA A 214 18.75 -11.46 -4.09
N LEU A 215 19.84 -10.75 -3.75
CA LEU A 215 19.88 -9.90 -2.56
C LEU A 215 19.44 -8.47 -2.89
N GLU A 216 18.59 -7.89 -2.04
CA GLU A 216 18.18 -6.48 -2.13
C GLU A 216 18.48 -5.77 -0.79
N PRO A 217 19.55 -4.95 -0.72
CA PRO A 217 19.95 -4.25 0.49
C PRO A 217 18.86 -3.37 1.10
N GLY A 218 18.00 -2.77 0.28
CA GLY A 218 16.92 -1.91 0.78
C GLY A 218 15.83 -2.66 1.56
N MET A 219 15.82 -4.00 1.52
CA MET A 219 14.92 -4.84 2.32
C MET A 219 15.51 -5.25 3.68
N ALA A 220 16.69 -4.74 4.08
CA ALA A 220 17.28 -5.01 5.39
C ALA A 220 16.43 -4.41 6.54
N GLU A 221 16.50 -5.01 7.74
CA GLU A 221 15.83 -4.47 8.93
C GLU A 221 16.38 -3.08 9.27
N ALA A 222 15.57 -2.26 9.95
CA ALA A 222 16.02 -0.99 10.52
C ALA A 222 17.29 -1.19 11.37
N ALA A 223 18.25 -0.29 11.29
CA ALA A 223 19.35 -0.28 12.27
C ALA A 223 18.83 0.25 13.61
N PHE A 224 19.05 -0.49 14.70
CA PHE A 224 18.66 -0.08 16.04
C PHE A 224 19.83 0.47 16.86
N GLY A 225 21.06 0.40 16.33
CA GLY A 225 22.23 1.01 16.93
C GLY A 225 22.50 0.47 18.33
N ASP A 226 22.59 1.35 19.31
CA ASP A 226 22.89 0.98 20.70
C ASP A 226 21.80 0.11 21.34
N TRP A 227 20.60 0.05 20.75
CA TRP A 227 19.51 -0.81 21.24
C TRP A 227 19.60 -2.26 20.76
N ASP A 228 20.49 -2.58 19.81
CA ASP A 228 20.66 -3.95 19.34
C ASP A 228 21.03 -4.91 20.47
N GLY A 229 20.29 -6.02 20.57
CA GLY A 229 20.47 -7.02 21.62
C GLY A 229 19.73 -6.72 22.93
N HIS A 230 19.10 -5.55 23.06
CA HIS A 230 18.29 -5.20 24.22
C HIS A 230 16.80 -5.52 24.01
N SER A 231 16.10 -5.86 25.09
CA SER A 231 14.65 -5.93 25.13
C SER A 231 14.04 -4.54 25.30
N PHE A 232 12.75 -4.41 24.99
CA PHE A 232 12.02 -3.16 25.21
C PHE A 232 12.05 -2.68 26.68
N ALA A 233 12.05 -3.61 27.64
CA ALA A 233 12.11 -3.28 29.06
C ALA A 233 13.48 -2.70 29.45
N GLU A 234 14.57 -3.29 28.96
CA GLU A 234 15.92 -2.78 29.18
C GLU A 234 16.13 -1.42 28.51
N ILE A 235 15.54 -1.20 27.32
CA ILE A 235 15.59 0.10 26.64
C ILE A 235 14.84 1.17 27.42
N MET A 236 13.66 0.83 27.96
CA MET A 236 12.87 1.75 28.79
C MET A 236 13.61 2.17 30.06
N GLU A 237 14.42 1.28 30.64
CA GLU A 237 15.24 1.59 31.82
C GLU A 237 16.52 2.36 31.48
N GLY A 238 17.20 1.98 30.39
CA GLY A 238 18.50 2.54 30.01
C GLY A 238 18.44 3.85 29.21
N TRP A 239 17.38 4.06 28.42
CA TRP A 239 17.22 5.19 27.50
C TRP A 239 15.76 5.72 27.47
N PRO A 240 15.18 6.12 28.62
CA PRO A 240 13.78 6.51 28.70
C PRO A 240 13.43 7.74 27.82
N ASP A 241 14.33 8.72 27.77
CA ASP A 241 14.11 9.97 27.02
C ASP A 241 14.22 9.73 25.51
N GLU A 242 15.22 8.96 25.06
CA GLU A 242 15.38 8.59 23.66
C GLU A 242 14.24 7.67 23.19
N LEU A 243 13.80 6.74 24.04
CA LEU A 243 12.64 5.90 23.75
C LEU A 243 11.36 6.74 23.58
N SER A 244 11.14 7.72 24.46
CA SER A 244 10.00 8.64 24.35
C SER A 244 10.04 9.45 23.07
N ALA A 245 11.21 10.00 22.71
CA ALA A 245 11.41 10.76 21.48
C ALA A 245 11.21 9.92 20.22
N TRP A 246 11.73 8.69 20.20
CA TRP A 246 11.59 7.75 19.09
C TRP A 246 10.14 7.30 18.88
N LEU A 247 9.40 7.00 19.94
CA LEU A 247 7.97 6.66 19.85
C LEU A 247 7.12 7.88 19.46
N GLY A 248 7.57 9.09 19.77
CA GLY A 248 6.87 10.34 19.47
C GLY A 248 7.05 10.86 18.05
N SER A 249 8.06 10.37 17.30
CA SER A 249 8.37 10.88 15.96
C SER A 249 9.12 9.88 15.09
N THR A 250 8.66 9.70 13.85
CA THR A 250 9.30 8.82 12.86
C THR A 250 10.62 9.35 12.32
N ALA A 251 10.88 10.66 12.53
CA ALA A 251 12.12 11.33 12.17
C ALA A 251 13.22 11.20 13.23
N VAL A 252 12.92 10.60 14.38
CA VAL A 252 13.90 10.32 15.44
C VAL A 252 14.39 8.89 15.27
N ALA A 253 15.69 8.68 15.44
CA ALA A 253 16.32 7.36 15.39
C ALA A 253 16.67 6.88 16.81
N PRO A 254 16.74 5.55 17.03
CA PRO A 254 17.52 5.02 18.13
C PRO A 254 18.96 5.57 18.09
N PRO A 255 19.66 5.71 19.22
CA PRO A 255 21.06 6.12 19.22
C PRO A 255 21.91 5.22 18.31
N GLY A 256 22.59 5.82 17.32
CA GLY A 256 23.37 5.08 16.33
C GLY A 256 22.57 4.25 15.30
N GLY A 257 21.24 4.37 15.29
CA GLY A 257 20.33 3.64 14.40
C GLY A 257 19.80 4.45 13.21
N GLU A 258 18.75 3.92 12.58
CA GLU A 258 18.02 4.56 11.48
C GLU A 258 16.69 5.15 11.96
N THR A 259 16.28 6.28 11.38
CA THR A 259 14.92 6.80 11.53
C THR A 259 13.95 5.95 10.71
N PHE A 260 12.67 5.90 11.08
CA PHE A 260 11.67 5.23 10.25
C PHE A 260 11.52 5.91 8.89
N ASP A 261 11.73 7.22 8.81
CA ASP A 261 11.71 7.97 7.55
C ASP A 261 12.84 7.53 6.60
N ALA A 262 14.06 7.32 7.12
CA ALA A 262 15.18 6.81 6.33
C ALA A 262 14.93 5.38 5.85
N VAL A 263 14.38 4.52 6.71
CA VAL A 263 13.97 3.15 6.32
C VAL A 263 12.91 3.20 5.23
N TYR A 264 11.92 4.09 5.35
CA TYR A 264 10.88 4.27 4.35
C TYR A 264 11.45 4.65 2.98
N GLU A 265 12.37 5.63 2.92
CA GLU A 265 12.99 6.06 1.67
C GLU A 265 13.72 4.91 0.96
N ARG A 266 14.55 4.15 1.69
CA ARG A 266 15.29 3.02 1.09
C ARG A 266 14.38 1.86 0.68
N VAL A 267 13.30 1.59 1.43
CA VAL A 267 12.32 0.55 1.11
C VAL A 267 11.51 0.96 -0.12
N GLN A 268 11.12 2.23 -0.24
CA GLN A 268 10.45 2.76 -1.42
C GLN A 268 11.33 2.60 -2.67
N ALA A 269 12.60 2.99 -2.59
CA ALA A 269 13.53 2.82 -3.70
C ALA A 269 13.76 1.33 -4.06
N ALA A 270 13.78 0.44 -3.07
CA ALA A 270 13.90 -1.00 -3.28
C ALA A 270 12.65 -1.61 -3.93
N ARG A 271 11.46 -1.19 -3.50
CA ARG A 271 10.21 -1.53 -4.17
C ARG A 271 10.27 -1.16 -5.64
N ASP A 272 10.66 0.07 -5.97
CA ASP A 272 10.68 0.55 -7.35
C ASP A 272 11.63 -0.28 -8.23
N ARG A 273 12.83 -0.61 -7.73
CA ARG A 273 13.76 -1.51 -8.42
C ARG A 273 13.18 -2.91 -8.63
N ILE A 274 12.50 -3.48 -7.63
CA ILE A 274 11.89 -4.81 -7.74
C ILE A 274 10.75 -4.78 -8.78
N LEU A 275 9.87 -3.78 -8.71
CA LEU A 275 8.76 -3.65 -9.65
C LEU A 275 9.24 -3.46 -11.09
N GLU A 276 10.28 -2.65 -11.30
CA GLU A 276 10.89 -2.45 -12.62
C GLU A 276 11.53 -3.75 -13.14
N ARG A 277 12.34 -4.43 -12.30
CA ARG A 277 13.08 -5.62 -12.70
C ARG A 277 12.18 -6.84 -12.96
N TYR A 278 11.09 -6.96 -12.21
CA TYR A 278 10.19 -8.10 -12.23
C TYR A 278 8.76 -7.70 -12.64
N ALA A 279 8.66 -6.79 -13.62
CA ALA A 279 7.38 -6.32 -14.14
C ALA A 279 6.47 -7.49 -14.58
N GLY A 280 5.23 -7.52 -14.08
CA GLY A 280 4.23 -8.55 -14.38
C GLY A 280 4.49 -9.92 -13.76
N GLN A 281 5.51 -10.08 -12.91
CA GLN A 281 5.90 -11.35 -12.30
C GLN A 281 5.45 -11.46 -10.83
N THR A 282 5.42 -12.68 -10.30
CA THR A 282 5.27 -12.93 -8.86
C THR A 282 6.62 -13.17 -8.21
N VAL A 283 6.97 -12.32 -7.24
CA VAL A 283 8.26 -12.32 -6.56
C VAL A 283 8.08 -12.58 -5.07
N VAL A 284 8.78 -13.57 -4.53
CA VAL A 284 8.88 -13.72 -3.07
C VAL A 284 9.95 -12.75 -2.56
N VAL A 285 9.61 -11.93 -1.57
CA VAL A 285 10.55 -10.98 -0.95
C VAL A 285 10.69 -11.32 0.53
N THR A 286 11.81 -11.94 0.89
CA THR A 286 12.08 -12.35 2.29
C THR A 286 12.75 -11.21 3.06
N SER A 287 12.07 -10.69 4.10
CA SER A 287 12.47 -9.50 4.83
C SER A 287 12.08 -9.57 6.32
N HIS A 288 11.89 -8.42 6.95
CA HIS A 288 11.76 -8.24 8.40
C HIS A 288 10.52 -7.41 8.75
N VAL A 289 10.35 -7.08 10.03
CA VAL A 289 9.14 -6.41 10.50
C VAL A 289 9.03 -5.01 9.92
N THR A 290 10.09 -4.18 10.02
CA THR A 290 9.99 -2.78 9.60
C THR A 290 9.79 -2.64 8.09
N PRO A 291 10.59 -3.27 7.20
CA PRO A 291 10.42 -3.10 5.76
C PRO A 291 9.08 -3.62 5.22
N ILE A 292 8.56 -4.74 5.77
CA ILE A 292 7.25 -5.26 5.34
C ILE A 292 6.13 -4.30 5.78
N LYS A 293 6.21 -3.73 6.98
CA LYS A 293 5.26 -2.68 7.39
C LYS A 293 5.35 -1.45 6.49
N MET A 294 6.54 -1.04 6.07
CA MET A 294 6.70 0.07 5.11
C MET A 294 6.08 -0.26 3.74
N MET A 295 6.21 -1.50 3.27
CA MET A 295 5.54 -1.95 2.04
C MET A 295 4.03 -1.90 2.14
N VAL A 296 3.46 -2.37 3.25
CA VAL A 296 2.00 -2.32 3.49
C VAL A 296 1.54 -0.88 3.59
N ARG A 297 2.30 -0.02 4.30
CA ARG A 297 2.02 1.42 4.36
C ARG A 297 2.00 2.04 2.97
N LEU A 298 3.01 1.79 2.14
CA LEU A 298 3.10 2.26 0.76
C LEU A 298 1.90 1.79 -0.08
N ALA A 299 1.45 0.56 0.15
CA ALA A 299 0.32 -0.01 -0.57
C ALA A 299 -1.04 0.58 -0.14
N LEU A 300 -1.17 1.05 1.09
CA LEU A 300 -2.42 1.61 1.62
C LEU A 300 -2.44 3.14 1.64
N ASP A 301 -1.34 3.79 1.20
CA ASP A 301 -1.12 5.23 1.34
C ASP A 301 -1.40 5.75 2.76
N ALA A 302 -1.05 4.94 3.76
CA ALA A 302 -1.36 5.24 5.16
C ALA A 302 -0.35 6.24 5.77
N PRO A 303 -0.73 6.99 6.82
CA PRO A 303 0.22 7.79 7.59
C PRO A 303 1.28 6.91 8.25
N MET A 304 2.46 7.47 8.57
CA MET A 304 3.57 6.70 9.17
C MET A 304 3.20 6.05 10.51
N SER A 305 2.28 6.63 11.27
CA SER A 305 1.82 6.07 12.56
C SER A 305 1.27 4.65 12.46
N VAL A 306 0.82 4.21 11.28
CA VAL A 306 0.27 2.87 11.06
C VAL A 306 1.27 1.75 11.37
N ILE A 307 2.58 2.03 11.33
CA ILE A 307 3.62 1.03 11.63
C ILE A 307 3.51 0.49 13.06
N HIS A 308 2.93 1.26 13.98
CA HIS A 308 2.69 0.85 15.37
C HIS A 308 1.38 0.07 15.56
N ALA A 309 0.50 0.09 14.55
CA ALA A 309 -0.80 -0.58 14.56
C ALA A 309 -0.80 -1.93 13.83
N MET A 310 0.36 -2.41 13.41
CA MET A 310 0.54 -3.63 12.63
C MET A 310 1.27 -4.70 13.45
N GLU A 311 0.73 -5.91 13.50
CA GLU A 311 1.41 -7.09 14.05
C GLU A 311 1.80 -8.03 12.91
N LEU A 312 3.08 -8.41 12.87
CA LEU A 312 3.59 -9.39 11.91
C LEU A 312 4.13 -10.57 12.70
N ALA A 313 3.57 -11.76 12.50
CA ALA A 313 4.10 -12.99 13.09
C ALA A 313 5.37 -13.46 12.35
N PRO A 314 6.32 -14.15 13.02
CA PRO A 314 7.45 -14.80 12.34
C PRO A 314 6.99 -15.76 11.25
N ALA A 315 7.75 -15.86 10.15
CA ALA A 315 7.40 -16.66 8.97
C ALA A 315 5.99 -16.41 8.38
N SER A 316 5.39 -15.26 8.70
CA SER A 316 4.12 -14.87 8.10
C SER A 316 4.32 -14.28 6.70
N ILE A 317 3.24 -14.36 5.93
CA ILE A 317 3.19 -13.96 4.54
C ILE A 317 2.20 -12.81 4.38
N THR A 318 2.63 -11.79 3.65
CA THR A 318 1.81 -10.63 3.25
C THR A 318 1.92 -10.48 1.75
N THR A 319 0.80 -10.42 1.05
CA THR A 319 0.78 -10.37 -0.43
C THR A 319 0.24 -9.03 -0.89
N ILE A 320 1.01 -8.34 -1.72
CA ILE A 320 0.61 -7.08 -2.35
C ILE A 320 0.85 -7.19 -3.84
N ALA A 321 -0.10 -6.74 -4.66
CA ALA A 321 0.04 -6.61 -6.10
C ALA A 321 0.16 -5.14 -6.49
N TRP A 322 1.07 -4.82 -7.39
CA TRP A 322 1.21 -3.48 -8.00
C TRP A 322 0.91 -3.57 -9.49
N TRP A 323 -0.11 -2.84 -9.91
CA TRP A 323 -0.50 -2.73 -11.31
C TRP A 323 0.46 -1.78 -12.05
N PRO A 324 0.59 -1.90 -13.39
CA PRO A 324 1.45 -1.02 -14.19
C PRO A 324 1.13 0.48 -14.09
N ASP A 325 -0.10 0.84 -13.71
CA ASP A 325 -0.50 2.22 -13.43
C ASP A 325 -0.02 2.74 -12.05
N GLY A 326 0.68 1.89 -11.30
CA GLY A 326 1.19 2.17 -9.95
C GLY A 326 0.20 1.84 -8.83
N THR A 327 -1.04 1.43 -9.15
CA THR A 327 -2.04 1.12 -8.13
C THR A 327 -1.64 -0.14 -7.36
N PRO A 328 -1.54 -0.07 -6.02
CA PRO A 328 -1.33 -1.26 -5.19
C PRO A 328 -2.65 -1.95 -4.81
N SER A 329 -2.57 -3.22 -4.42
CA SER A 329 -3.65 -4.01 -3.85
C SER A 329 -3.11 -4.97 -2.81
N LEU A 330 -3.37 -4.71 -1.53
CA LEU A 330 -3.06 -5.62 -0.42
C LEU A 330 -4.06 -6.78 -0.42
N ARG A 331 -3.60 -8.00 -0.72
CA ARG A 331 -4.45 -9.20 -0.85
C ARG A 331 -4.60 -9.98 0.44
N ASN A 332 -3.58 -9.96 1.29
CA ASN A 332 -3.59 -10.54 2.62
C ASN A 332 -2.48 -9.92 3.47
N PHE A 333 -2.57 -10.08 4.80
CA PHE A 333 -1.63 -9.51 5.75
C PHE A 333 -1.34 -10.50 6.89
N SER A 334 -0.05 -10.72 7.16
CA SER A 334 0.47 -11.59 8.24
C SER A 334 -0.17 -12.98 8.35
N VAL A 335 -0.41 -13.64 7.21
CA VAL A 335 -0.91 -15.04 7.18
C VAL A 335 0.18 -15.97 7.69
N VAL A 336 -0.11 -16.76 8.71
CA VAL A 336 0.82 -17.79 9.23
C VAL A 336 0.46 -19.14 8.62
N PRO A 337 1.35 -19.77 7.87
CA PRO A 337 1.14 -21.11 7.36
C PRO A 337 1.05 -22.16 8.48
N ASP A 338 0.00 -22.98 8.40
CA ASP A 338 -0.22 -24.15 9.27
C ASP A 338 0.90 -25.18 9.15
#